data_AF-A0A520EZM8-F1
#
_entry.id   AF-A0A520EZM8-F1
#
_cell.length_a   1.000
_cell.length_b   1.000
_cell.length_c   1.000
_cell.angle_alpha   90.00
_cell.angle_beta   90.00
_cell.angle_gamma   90.00
#
_symmetry.space_group_name_H-M   'P 1'
#
loop_
_entity.id
_entity.type
_entity.pdbx_description
1 polymer ?
#
loop_
_entity_poly.entity_id
_entity_poly.type
_entity_poly.pdbx_seq_one_letter_code
_entity_poly.pdbx_strand_id
1 'polypeptide(L)' 'MKKERPQTIAQLDLAVSQCRACPRLVQWREQVAAEKRAAFANETYWGRAVPSFGPADASMLIVGLA' A
#
# COMPACT_ATOMS: atom_id res chain seq x y z
N MET A 1 -10.03 -18.77 -7.93
CA MET A 1 -10.97 -17.82 -7.27
C MET A 1 -10.94 -16.52 -8.06
N LYS A 2 -12.03 -16.14 -8.74
CA LYS A 2 -12.11 -14.84 -9.42
C LYS A 2 -12.16 -13.76 -8.32
N LYS A 3 -11.16 -12.89 -8.23
CA LYS A 3 -11.26 -11.71 -7.36
C LYS A 3 -12.39 -10.84 -7.91
N GLU A 4 -13.41 -10.59 -7.11
CA GLU A 4 -14.42 -9.59 -7.43
C GLU A 4 -13.73 -8.23 -7.64
N ARG A 5 -14.23 -7.48 -8.62
CA ARG A 5 -13.71 -6.15 -8.93
C ARG A 5 -14.23 -5.19 -7.86
N PRO A 6 -13.38 -4.42 -7.17
CA PRO A 6 -13.83 -3.41 -6.22
C PRO A 6 -14.69 -2.36 -6.96
N GLN A 7 -15.80 -1.97 -6.33
CA GLN A 7 -16.78 -1.00 -6.84
C GLN A 7 -16.64 0.37 -6.18
N THR A 8 -15.92 0.47 -5.07
CA THR A 8 -15.64 1.72 -4.37
C THR A 8 -14.14 1.89 -4.10
N ILE A 9 -13.71 3.13 -3.88
CA ILE A 9 -12.32 3.43 -3.49
C ILE A 9 -11.95 2.72 -2.20
N ALA A 10 -12.84 2.70 -1.19
CA ALA A 10 -12.60 1.98 0.06
C ALA A 10 -12.39 0.47 -0.15
N GLN A 11 -13.15 -0.16 -1.06
CA GLN A 11 -12.96 -1.57 -1.42
C GLN A 11 -11.63 -1.80 -2.12
N LEU A 12 -11.23 -0.88 -3.01
CA LEU A 12 -9.94 -0.93 -3.70
C LEU A 12 -8.78 -0.77 -2.71
N ASP A 13 -8.84 0.20 -1.81
CA ASP A 13 -7.83 0.46 -0.79
C ASP A 13 -7.62 -0.76 0.13
N LEU A 14 -8.71 -1.44 0.51
CA LEU A 14 -8.64 -2.69 1.26
C LEU A 14 -7.97 -3.80 0.44
N ALA A 15 -8.37 -3.98 -0.83
CA ALA A 15 -7.79 -4.99 -1.70
C ALA A 15 -6.30 -4.74 -1.99
N VAL A 16 -5.90 -3.48 -2.15
CA VAL A 16 -4.52 -3.05 -2.39
C VAL A 16 -3.67 -3.26 -1.15
N SER A 17 -4.11 -2.78 0.03
CA SER A 17 -3.34 -2.90 1.28
C SER A 17 -3.03 -4.35 1.67
N GLN A 18 -3.89 -5.29 1.27
CA GLN A 18 -3.71 -6.73 1.48
C GLN A 18 -2.97 -7.44 0.34
N CYS A 19 -2.63 -6.74 -0.74
CA CYS A 19 -2.00 -7.36 -1.91
C CYS A 19 -0.59 -7.88 -1.59
N ARG A 20 -0.34 -9.11 -2.05
CA ARG A 20 0.96 -9.81 -1.96
C ARG A 20 1.41 -10.40 -3.30
N ALA A 21 0.88 -9.88 -4.42
CA ALA A 21 1.12 -10.45 -5.75
C ALA A 21 2.56 -10.30 -6.27
N CYS A 22 3.36 -9.40 -5.69
CA CYS A 22 4.73 -9.11 -6.12
C CYS A 22 5.73 -9.59 -5.07
N PRO A 23 6.27 -10.82 -5.15
CA PRO A 23 7.08 -11.41 -4.08
C PRO A 23 8.28 -10.55 -3.67
N ARG A 24 9.01 -10.02 -4.66
CA ARG A 24 10.16 -9.13 -4.43
C ARG A 24 9.81 -7.88 -3.62
N LEU A 25 8.67 -7.24 -3.92
CA LEU A 25 8.25 -6.01 -3.24
C LEU A 25 7.73 -6.30 -1.83
N VAL A 26 7.05 -7.43 -1.65
CA VAL A 26 6.56 -7.88 -0.34
C VAL A 26 7.73 -8.17 0.59
N GLN A 27 8.74 -8.91 0.10
CA GLN A 27 9.96 -9.18 0.87
C GLN A 27 10.66 -7.88 1.28
N TRP A 28 10.85 -6.96 0.31
CA TRP A 28 11.51 -5.69 0.57
C TRP A 28 10.80 -4.84 1.63
N ARG A 29 9.49 -4.62 1.50
CA ARG A 29 8.73 -3.77 2.44
C ARG A 29 8.68 -4.37 3.85
N GLU A 30 8.67 -5.69 3.98
CA GLU A 30 8.68 -6.39 5.27
C GLU A 30 10.05 -6.32 5.93
N GLN A 31 11.13 -6.50 5.17
CA GLN A 31 12.49 -6.31 5.65
C GLN A 31 12.72 -4.88 6.16
N VAL A 32 12.37 -3.87 5.35
CA VAL A 32 12.55 -2.46 5.74
C VAL A 32 11.69 -2.09 6.96
N ALA A 33 10.50 -2.68 7.11
CA ALA A 33 9.66 -2.46 8.29
C ALA A 33 10.22 -3.12 9.57
N ALA A 34 10.98 -4.22 9.43
CA ALA A 34 11.63 -4.90 10.54
C ALA A 34 12.95 -4.23 10.94
N GLU A 35 13.83 -3.97 9.98
CA GLU A 35 15.14 -3.35 10.22
C GLU A 35 15.03 -1.87 10.57
N LYS A 36 14.11 -1.17 9.88
CA LYS A 36 13.86 0.27 9.96
C LYS A 36 15.08 1.14 9.64
N ARG A 37 14.84 2.35 9.15
CA ARG A 37 15.91 3.33 8.99
C ARG A 37 16.32 3.81 10.39
N ALA A 38 17.62 3.92 10.67
CA ALA A 38 18.12 4.32 11.99
C ALA A 38 17.47 5.60 12.55
N ALA A 39 17.24 6.60 11.68
CA ALA A 39 16.57 7.85 12.05
C ALA A 39 15.10 7.69 12.53
N PHE A 40 14.46 6.57 12.20
CA PHE A 40 13.06 6.26 12.52
C PHE A 40 12.91 4.90 13.21
N ALA A 41 13.96 4.41 13.87
CA ALA A 41 13.99 3.07 14.45
C ALA A 41 12.86 2.83 15.49
N ASN A 42 12.45 3.89 16.17
CA ASN A 42 11.41 3.84 17.20
C ASN A 42 9.99 4.01 16.64
N GLU A 43 9.84 4.29 15.35
CA GLU A 43 8.55 4.51 14.73
C GLU A 43 7.86 3.21 14.34
N THR A 44 6.53 3.25 14.26
CA THR A 44 5.75 2.14 13.70
C THR A 44 5.72 2.26 12.18
N TYR A 45 6.26 1.27 11.48
CA TYR A 45 6.25 1.22 10.03
C TYR A 45 4.98 0.55 9.49
N TRP A 46 4.43 1.08 8.40
CA TRP A 46 3.25 0.49 7.75
C TRP A 46 3.54 -0.92 7.18
N GLY A 47 4.68 -1.10 6.52
CA GLY A 47 5.14 -2.42 6.01
C GLY A 47 4.21 -3.10 5.01
N ARG A 48 3.23 -2.38 4.45
CA ARG A 48 2.22 -2.90 3.51
C ARG A 48 2.12 -2.01 2.26
N ALA A 49 1.35 -2.46 1.27
CA ALA A 49 1.05 -1.63 0.10
C ALA A 49 0.28 -0.38 0.57
N VAL A 50 0.56 0.75 -0.06
CA VAL A 50 0.02 2.05 0.35
C VAL A 50 -1.29 2.29 -0.41
N PRO A 51 -2.43 2.45 0.29
CA PRO A 51 -3.67 2.90 -0.34
C PRO A 51 -3.53 4.29 -0.94
N SER A 52 -4.45 4.64 -1.84
CA SER A 52 -4.54 6.01 -2.33
C SER A 52 -4.97 6.97 -1.22
N PHE A 53 -4.70 8.26 -1.39
CA PHE A 53 -5.15 9.33 -0.49
C PHE A 53 -5.85 10.42 -1.28
N GLY A 54 -6.97 10.91 -0.75
CA GLY A 54 -7.79 11.96 -1.35
C GLY A 54 -9.27 11.58 -1.36
N PRO A 55 -10.13 12.52 -1.77
CA PRO A 55 -11.56 12.27 -1.83
C PRO A 55 -11.92 11.46 -3.08
N ALA A 56 -12.99 10.66 -2.99
CA ALA A 56 -13.41 9.78 -4.09
C ALA A 56 -13.95 10.54 -5.33
N ASP A 57 -14.28 11.82 -5.15
CA ASP A 57 -14.79 12.74 -6.18
C ASP A 57 -13.71 13.74 -6.66
N ALA A 58 -12.43 13.48 -6.40
CA ALA A 58 -11.33 14.32 -6.87
C ALA A 58 -11.40 14.50 -8.40
N SER A 59 -11.26 15.76 -8.87
CA SER A 59 -11.25 16.10 -10.29
C SER A 59 -9.92 15.81 -10.99
N MET A 60 -8.87 15.47 -10.23
CA MET A 60 -7.52 15.23 -10.71
C MET A 60 -6.85 14.10 -9.91
N LEU A 61 -6.08 13.27 -10.61
CA LEU A 61 -5.25 12.21 -10.03
C LEU A 61 -3.77 12.47 -10.33
N ILE A 62 -2.93 12.38 -9.31
CA ILE A 62 -1.47 12.43 -9.43
C ILE A 62 -0.94 11.00 -9.21
N VAL A 63 -0.17 10.49 -10.18
CA VAL A 63 0.41 9.14 -10.11
C VAL A 63 1.92 9.24 -9.96
N GLY A 64 2.41 8.81 -8.79
CA GLY A 64 3.85 8.64 -8.53
C GLY A 64 4.36 7.28 -9.01
N LEU A 65 5.68 7.08 -8.92
CA LEU A 65 6.33 5.82 -9.33
C LEU A 65 6.31 4.77 -8.21
N ALA A 66 7.07 5.01 -7.14
CA ALA A 66 7.17 4.20 -5.93
C ALA A 66 8.09 4.91 -4.92
#